data_AF-A0A760AE75-F1
#
_entry.id   AF-A0A760AE75-F1
#
_cell.length_a   1.000
_cell.length_b   1.000
_cell.length_c   1.000
_cell.angle_alpha   90.00
_cell.angle_beta   90.00
_cell.angle_gamma   90.00
#
_symmetry.space_group_name_H-M   'P 1'
#
loop_
_entity.id
_entity.type
_entity.pdbx_description
1 polymer ?
#
loop_
_entity_poly.entity_id
_entity_poly.type
_entity_poly.pdbx_seq_one_letter_code
_entity_poly.pdbx_strand_id
1 'polypeptide(L)'
;MRNNTLSTLIVRHGDNLLRRSGWPETVGVTQVAPGVVPGWLAVCGVLSAAEILTLTTHLCRSLNYGRAQLLTASAQRLAGTPVRLHLYPVQAYPHPATVRECTEIRLPYAQEWLTVDEYADLLAFLKESVDRVCEIARQDARRIAAALAPSGEPRLMEKQIGNWRLVADEYDHDNWLDEEDGDELDKVLDAIMVRNARFCPVLLTLVNEPEEEIEAAGVITDCLRFPGEPVRRWFDRRVLRDVVNEARSISQAASVK
;
A
#
# COMPACT_ATOMS: atom_id res chain seq x y z
N MET A 1 17.54 1.42 6.22
CA MET A 1 16.29 2.15 5.97
C MET A 1 15.67 1.47 4.77
N ARG A 2 14.54 0.78 4.93
CA ARG A 2 13.95 -0.09 3.91
C ARG A 2 12.60 0.48 3.48
N ASN A 3 12.51 0.86 2.20
CA ASN A 3 11.32 1.01 1.38
C ASN A 3 10.19 1.91 1.94
N ASN A 4 10.43 3.23 1.92
CA ASN A 4 9.42 4.26 2.23
C ASN A 4 8.17 4.06 1.37
N THR A 5 8.35 3.93 0.05
CA THR A 5 7.26 3.78 -0.91
C THR A 5 6.36 2.58 -0.65
N LEU A 6 6.93 1.40 -0.34
CA LEU A 6 6.11 0.24 0.01
C LEU A 6 5.22 0.53 1.23
N SER A 7 5.81 1.17 2.25
CA SER A 7 5.09 1.48 3.48
C SER A 7 3.98 2.51 3.24
N THR A 8 4.27 3.54 2.46
CA THR A 8 3.32 4.58 2.06
C THR A 8 2.16 3.99 1.27
N LEU A 9 2.43 3.16 0.25
CA LEU A 9 1.39 2.50 -0.55
C LEU A 9 0.48 1.62 0.31
N ILE A 10 1.05 0.88 1.26
CA ILE A 10 0.28 0.02 2.18
C ILE A 10 -0.64 0.85 3.09
N VAL A 11 -0.14 1.95 3.66
CA VAL A 11 -0.94 2.84 4.53
C VAL A 11 -2.06 3.48 3.71
N ARG A 12 -1.73 4.08 2.55
CA ARG A 12 -2.72 4.69 1.67
C ARG A 12 -3.79 3.70 1.23
N HIS A 13 -3.40 2.47 0.91
CA HIS A 13 -4.35 1.40 0.56
C HIS A 13 -5.28 1.06 1.72
N GLY A 14 -4.74 0.95 2.95
CA GLY A 14 -5.55 0.73 4.15
C GLY A 14 -6.56 1.84 4.42
N ASP A 15 -6.15 3.10 4.29
CA ASP A 15 -7.06 4.25 4.39
C ASP A 15 -8.13 4.23 3.31
N ASN A 16 -7.76 3.94 2.06
CA ASN A 16 -8.71 3.80 0.95
C ASN A 16 -9.75 2.69 1.22
N LEU A 17 -9.32 1.55 1.79
CA LEU A 17 -10.22 0.47 2.19
C LEU A 17 -11.19 0.89 3.31
N LEU A 18 -10.72 1.67 4.30
CA LEU A 18 -11.57 2.24 5.35
C LEU A 18 -12.65 3.15 4.74
N ARG A 19 -12.26 4.10 3.88
CA ARG A 19 -13.19 5.03 3.22
C ARG A 19 -14.22 4.28 2.37
N ARG A 20 -13.78 3.31 1.56
CA ARG A 20 -14.67 2.46 0.74
C ARG A 20 -15.64 1.63 1.59
N SER A 21 -15.24 1.27 2.82
CA SER A 21 -16.08 0.54 3.78
C SER A 21 -16.99 1.45 4.61
N GLY A 22 -16.97 2.77 4.37
CA GLY A 22 -17.83 3.75 5.02
C GLY A 22 -17.28 4.34 6.33
N TRP A 23 -16.04 4.05 6.70
CA TRP A 23 -15.41 4.63 7.89
C TRP A 23 -15.09 6.12 7.70
N PRO A 24 -15.31 6.97 8.71
CA PRO A 24 -15.13 8.41 8.61
C PRO A 24 -13.65 8.81 8.51
N GLU A 25 -13.41 10.04 8.05
CA GLU A 25 -12.06 10.60 7.88
C GLU A 25 -11.25 10.72 9.18
N THR A 26 -11.94 10.79 10.32
CA THR A 26 -11.37 10.80 11.68
C THR A 26 -10.69 9.49 12.07
N VAL A 27 -10.82 8.45 11.24
CA VAL A 27 -10.23 7.13 11.42
C VAL A 27 -9.25 6.85 10.29
N GLY A 28 -8.04 6.45 10.64
CA GLY A 28 -7.00 6.06 9.68
C GLY A 28 -6.28 4.79 10.11
N VAL A 29 -5.28 4.39 9.33
CA VAL A 29 -4.44 3.22 9.63
C VAL A 29 -3.03 3.62 10.04
N THR A 30 -2.38 2.76 10.79
CA THR A 30 -0.94 2.85 11.10
C THR A 30 -0.30 1.48 10.99
N GLN A 31 0.97 1.42 10.59
CA GLN A 31 1.71 0.17 10.53
C GLN A 31 2.29 -0.19 11.90
N VAL A 32 2.06 -1.42 12.35
CA VAL A 32 2.52 -1.90 13.66
C VAL A 32 4.00 -2.28 13.61
N ALA A 33 4.43 -3.05 12.61
CA ALA A 33 5.82 -3.45 12.43
C ALA A 33 6.18 -3.58 10.93
N PRO A 34 6.38 -2.45 10.23
CA PRO A 34 6.58 -2.42 8.76
C PRO A 34 7.74 -3.30 8.29
N GLY A 35 8.81 -3.38 9.08
CA GLY A 35 10.01 -4.16 8.74
C GLY A 35 9.90 -5.68 8.97
N VAL A 36 8.85 -6.15 9.66
CA VAL A 36 8.67 -7.57 10.01
C VAL A 36 7.53 -8.20 9.23
N VAL A 37 6.39 -7.51 9.19
CA VAL A 37 5.18 -7.99 8.50
C VAL A 37 4.57 -6.83 7.69
N PRO A 38 4.89 -6.72 6.38
CA PRO A 38 4.25 -5.75 5.51
C PRO A 38 2.73 -5.95 5.49
N GLY A 39 1.98 -4.84 5.57
CA GLY A 39 0.51 -4.88 5.61
C GLY A 39 -0.07 -5.11 6.99
N TRP A 40 0.76 -5.15 8.03
CA TRP A 40 0.30 -5.30 9.40
C TRP A 40 -0.17 -3.95 9.96
N LEU A 41 -1.48 -3.70 9.80
CA LEU A 41 -2.11 -2.43 10.10
C LEU A 41 -2.96 -2.49 11.37
N ALA A 42 -2.90 -1.42 12.14
CA ALA A 42 -3.87 -1.10 13.19
C ALA A 42 -4.72 0.11 12.75
N VAL A 43 -6.00 0.07 13.05
CA VAL A 43 -6.93 1.18 12.80
C VAL A 43 -6.96 2.07 14.02
N CYS A 44 -6.81 3.37 13.83
CA CYS A 44 -6.73 4.36 14.89
C CYS A 44 -7.69 5.50 14.63
N GLY A 45 -8.34 5.99 15.69
CA GLY A 45 -9.22 7.14 15.57
C GLY A 45 -10.29 7.19 16.64
N VAL A 46 -11.18 8.17 16.49
CA VAL A 46 -12.31 8.38 17.40
C VAL A 46 -13.55 8.68 16.59
N LEU A 47 -14.67 8.01 16.91
CA LEU A 47 -15.97 8.29 16.32
C LEU A 47 -16.92 8.83 17.37
N SER A 48 -17.65 9.87 17.01
CA SER A 48 -18.83 10.33 17.73
C SER A 48 -19.99 9.36 17.58
N ALA A 49 -20.99 9.44 18.46
CA ALA A 49 -22.19 8.63 18.35
C ALA A 49 -22.95 8.78 17.01
N ALA A 50 -22.90 9.97 16.39
CA ALA A 50 -23.52 10.20 15.08
C ALA A 50 -22.77 9.45 13.96
N GLU A 51 -21.43 9.43 14.01
CA GLU A 51 -20.60 8.67 13.09
C GLU A 51 -20.78 7.16 13.30
N ILE A 52 -20.90 6.69 14.55
CA ILE A 52 -21.21 5.27 14.85
C ILE A 52 -22.53 4.86 14.20
N LEU A 53 -23.58 5.66 14.33
CA LEU A 53 -24.87 5.39 13.69
C LEU A 53 -24.74 5.33 12.15
N THR A 54 -24.05 6.31 11.57
CA THR A 54 -23.86 6.39 10.12
C THR A 54 -23.11 5.17 9.59
N LEU A 55 -21.99 4.82 10.22
CA LEU A 55 -21.17 3.66 9.88
C LEU A 55 -21.95 2.35 10.06
N THR A 56 -22.60 2.16 11.22
CA THR A 56 -23.36 0.93 11.50
C THR A 56 -24.47 0.75 10.47
N THR A 57 -25.19 1.82 10.12
CA THR A 57 -26.23 1.79 9.09
C THR A 57 -25.66 1.41 7.72
N HIS A 58 -24.48 1.92 7.36
CA HIS A 58 -23.80 1.58 6.12
C HIS A 58 -23.41 0.10 6.07
N LEU A 59 -22.74 -0.40 7.12
CA LEU A 59 -22.27 -1.78 7.22
C LEU A 59 -23.43 -2.79 7.29
N CYS A 60 -24.58 -2.40 7.86
CA CYS A 60 -25.76 -3.27 7.95
C CYS A 60 -26.43 -3.53 6.59
N ARG A 61 -26.11 -2.79 5.53
CA ARG A 61 -26.68 -3.00 4.18
C ARG A 61 -26.42 -4.39 3.62
N SER A 62 -25.35 -5.05 4.04
CA SER A 62 -24.98 -6.40 3.60
C SER A 62 -25.45 -7.52 4.55
N LEU A 63 -26.18 -7.20 5.62
CA LEU A 63 -26.61 -8.16 6.64
C LEU A 63 -28.05 -8.63 6.43
N ASN A 64 -28.37 -9.77 7.04
CA ASN A 64 -29.75 -10.25 7.15
C ASN A 64 -30.60 -9.26 7.97
N TYR A 65 -31.85 -9.06 7.52
CA TYR A 65 -32.76 -8.01 8.00
C TYR A 65 -32.89 -7.91 9.53
N GLY A 66 -33.00 -9.04 10.24
CA GLY A 66 -33.20 -9.05 11.69
C GLY A 66 -32.00 -8.50 12.50
N ARG A 67 -30.78 -8.95 12.19
CA ARG A 67 -29.57 -8.47 12.89
C ARG A 67 -29.26 -7.00 12.53
N ALA A 68 -29.48 -6.63 11.27
CA ALA A 68 -29.32 -5.25 10.80
C ALA A 68 -30.19 -4.26 11.61
N GLN A 69 -31.45 -4.62 11.87
CA GLN A 69 -32.36 -3.78 12.66
C GLN A 69 -31.89 -3.62 14.11
N LEU A 70 -31.46 -4.70 14.75
CA LEU A 70 -30.98 -4.66 16.14
C LEU A 70 -29.73 -3.78 16.28
N LEU A 71 -28.73 -3.98 15.42
CA LEU A 71 -27.50 -3.18 15.41
C LEU A 71 -27.79 -1.70 15.14
N THR A 72 -28.68 -1.42 14.18
CA THR A 72 -29.07 -0.05 13.85
C THR A 72 -29.83 0.59 15.02
N ALA A 73 -30.72 -0.13 15.70
CA ALA A 73 -31.45 0.37 16.86
C ALA A 73 -30.51 0.66 18.04
N SER A 74 -29.51 -0.19 18.29
CA SER A 74 -28.46 0.06 19.28
C SER A 74 -27.69 1.34 18.96
N ALA A 75 -27.23 1.50 17.71
CA ALA A 75 -26.51 2.70 17.30
C ALA A 75 -27.40 3.97 17.35
N GLN A 76 -28.70 3.85 17.06
CA GLN A 76 -29.66 4.95 17.18
C GLN A 76 -29.84 5.41 18.62
N ARG A 77 -29.83 4.51 19.60
CA ARG A 77 -29.92 4.87 21.02
C ARG A 77 -28.70 5.64 21.53
N LEU A 78 -27.54 5.40 20.91
CA LEU A 78 -26.35 6.20 21.19
C LEU A 78 -26.42 7.59 20.55
N ALA A 79 -27.20 7.79 19.49
CA ALA A 79 -27.25 9.07 18.79
C ALA A 79 -27.73 10.20 19.70
N GLY A 80 -26.98 11.31 19.72
CA GLY A 80 -27.24 12.45 20.63
C GLY A 80 -26.61 12.32 22.02
N THR A 81 -25.95 11.20 22.33
CA THR A 81 -25.18 11.02 23.57
C THR A 81 -23.73 11.52 23.41
N PRO A 82 -22.99 11.78 24.51
CA PRO A 82 -21.57 12.13 24.44
C PRO A 82 -20.64 10.93 24.20
N VAL A 83 -21.18 9.73 23.97
CA VAL A 83 -20.40 8.50 23.77
C VAL A 83 -19.46 8.62 22.57
N ARG A 84 -18.25 8.10 22.73
CA ARG A 84 -17.24 8.02 21.68
C ARG A 84 -16.66 6.61 21.57
N LEU A 85 -16.54 6.13 20.35
CA LEU A 85 -15.79 4.92 20.05
C LEU A 85 -14.32 5.31 19.88
N HIS A 86 -13.44 4.63 20.60
CA HIS A 86 -11.99 4.82 20.51
C HIS A 86 -11.38 3.58 19.86
N LEU A 87 -10.55 3.80 18.84
CA LEU A 87 -9.75 2.77 18.19
C LEU A 87 -8.28 3.10 18.38
N TYR A 88 -7.50 2.13 18.84
CA TYR A 88 -6.07 2.31 19.04
C TYR A 88 -5.32 0.98 18.87
N PRO A 89 -4.00 1.03 18.61
CA PRO A 89 -3.20 -0.19 18.45
C PRO A 89 -3.10 -0.95 19.77
N VAL A 90 -3.13 -2.28 19.70
CA VAL A 90 -2.87 -3.13 20.87
C VAL A 90 -1.47 -2.83 21.43
N GLN A 91 -1.39 -2.48 22.72
CA GLN A 91 -0.17 -1.98 23.36
C GLN A 91 0.91 -3.06 23.55
N ALA A 92 0.52 -4.33 23.68
CA ALA A 92 1.47 -5.43 23.69
C ALA A 92 1.84 -5.73 22.25
N TYR A 93 3.13 -5.62 21.89
CA TYR A 93 3.65 -6.03 20.58
C TYR A 93 3.17 -7.47 20.31
N PRO A 94 2.15 -7.67 19.44
CA PRO A 94 1.65 -9.01 19.24
C PRO A 94 2.77 -9.81 18.56
N HIS A 95 2.92 -11.10 18.87
CA HIS A 95 3.86 -11.90 18.09
C HIS A 95 3.36 -11.96 16.63
N PRO A 96 4.21 -12.09 15.59
CA PRO A 96 3.77 -12.23 14.20
C PRO A 96 2.82 -13.41 13.93
N ALA A 97 2.52 -14.24 14.92
CA ALA A 97 1.50 -15.30 14.86
C ALA A 97 0.08 -14.81 15.24
N THR A 98 -0.08 -13.70 15.97
CA THR A 98 -1.37 -13.14 16.43
C THR A 98 -1.82 -11.91 15.62
N VAL A 99 -1.41 -11.84 14.35
CA VAL A 99 -1.61 -10.72 13.38
C VAL A 99 -3.05 -10.24 13.22
N ARG A 100 -4.05 -11.00 13.69
CA ARG A 100 -5.47 -10.66 13.51
C ARG A 100 -5.99 -9.61 14.47
N GLU A 101 -5.33 -9.38 15.60
CA GLU A 101 -5.83 -8.51 16.67
C GLU A 101 -4.90 -7.32 16.90
N CYS A 102 -4.90 -6.38 15.96
CA CYS A 102 -4.01 -5.21 16.00
C CYS A 102 -4.68 -3.97 16.57
N THR A 103 -6.00 -3.92 16.45
CA THR A 103 -6.81 -2.78 16.88
C THR A 103 -7.59 -3.21 18.10
N GLU A 104 -7.46 -2.47 19.20
CA GLU A 104 -8.42 -2.53 20.29
C GLU A 104 -9.49 -1.46 20.05
N ILE A 105 -10.75 -1.82 20.31
CA ILE A 105 -11.85 -0.86 20.24
C ILE A 105 -12.53 -0.77 21.61
N ARG A 106 -12.83 0.45 22.02
CA ARG A 106 -13.52 0.72 23.29
C ARG A 106 -14.63 1.72 23.08
N LEU A 107 -15.76 1.46 23.72
CA LEU A 107 -16.93 2.34 23.70
C LEU A 107 -17.33 2.69 25.14
N PRO A 108 -16.58 3.56 25.83
CA PRO A 108 -16.81 3.88 27.24
C PRO A 108 -18.22 4.41 27.47
N TYR A 109 -18.79 4.09 28.64
CA TYR A 109 -20.10 4.56 29.10
C TYR A 109 -21.32 4.15 28.27
N ALA A 110 -21.15 3.46 27.13
CA ALA A 110 -22.29 3.04 26.30
C ALA A 110 -23.30 2.12 27.00
N GLN A 111 -22.89 1.44 28.06
CA GLN A 111 -23.77 0.61 28.89
C GLN A 111 -24.83 1.41 29.66
N GLU A 112 -24.73 2.75 29.73
CA GLU A 112 -25.80 3.61 30.25
C GLU A 112 -27.02 3.66 29.30
N TRP A 113 -26.83 3.38 28.01
CA TRP A 113 -27.87 3.45 26.97
C TRP A 113 -28.16 2.11 26.28
N LEU A 114 -27.25 1.14 26.43
CA LEU A 114 -27.35 -0.19 25.83
C LEU A 114 -27.35 -1.26 26.92
N THR A 115 -28.10 -2.32 26.68
CA THR A 115 -27.96 -3.55 27.47
C THR A 115 -26.59 -4.19 27.23
N VAL A 116 -26.19 -5.12 28.10
CA VAL A 116 -24.91 -5.85 27.98
C VAL A 116 -24.79 -6.57 26.63
N ASP A 117 -25.86 -7.21 26.17
CA ASP A 117 -25.87 -7.96 24.91
C ASP A 117 -25.79 -7.03 23.70
N GLU A 118 -26.50 -5.90 23.72
CA GLU A 118 -26.46 -4.92 22.64
C GLU A 118 -25.11 -4.22 22.54
N TYR A 119 -24.51 -3.89 23.68
CA TYR A 119 -23.15 -3.37 23.75
C TYR A 119 -22.15 -4.37 23.16
N ALA A 120 -22.24 -5.64 23.56
CA ALA A 120 -21.34 -6.68 23.10
C ALA A 120 -21.50 -6.95 21.59
N ASP A 121 -22.73 -7.04 21.08
CA ASP A 121 -22.98 -7.29 19.64
C ASP A 121 -22.54 -6.10 18.78
N LEU A 122 -22.84 -4.86 19.19
CA LEU A 122 -22.40 -3.66 18.46
C LEU A 122 -20.86 -3.56 18.42
N LEU A 123 -20.20 -3.78 19.56
CA LEU A 123 -18.74 -3.73 19.63
C LEU A 123 -18.13 -4.85 18.78
N ALA A 124 -18.60 -6.09 18.91
CA ALA A 124 -18.12 -7.20 18.09
C ALA A 124 -18.32 -6.95 16.59
N PHE A 125 -19.45 -6.37 16.20
CA PHE A 125 -19.75 -6.03 14.81
C PHE A 125 -18.78 -4.99 14.23
N LEU A 126 -18.52 -3.91 14.96
CA LEU A 126 -17.57 -2.88 14.54
C LEU A 126 -16.13 -3.43 14.50
N LYS A 127 -15.77 -4.28 15.47
CA LYS A 127 -14.48 -4.97 15.50
C LYS A 127 -14.29 -5.86 14.28
N GLU A 128 -15.30 -6.64 13.92
CA GLU A 128 -15.26 -7.51 12.74
C GLU A 128 -15.04 -6.70 11.45
N SER A 129 -15.67 -5.51 11.34
CA SER A 129 -15.43 -4.62 10.20
C SER A 129 -13.98 -4.11 10.15
N VAL A 130 -13.39 -3.74 11.27
CA VAL A 130 -11.99 -3.32 11.35
C VAL A 130 -11.07 -4.46 10.94
N ASP A 131 -11.28 -5.64 11.51
CA ASP A 131 -10.44 -6.82 11.26
C ASP A 131 -10.52 -7.26 9.80
N ARG A 132 -11.69 -7.14 9.18
CA ARG A 132 -11.86 -7.40 7.74
C ARG A 132 -11.02 -6.44 6.90
N VAL A 133 -11.01 -5.14 7.20
CA VAL A 133 -10.20 -4.16 6.46
C VAL A 133 -8.70 -4.47 6.62
N CYS A 134 -8.25 -4.70 7.85
CA CYS A 134 -6.85 -5.07 8.11
C CYS A 134 -6.44 -6.35 7.38
N GLU A 135 -7.30 -7.36 7.35
CA GLU A 135 -7.02 -8.62 6.68
C GLU A 135 -6.92 -8.46 5.15
N ILE A 136 -7.81 -7.67 4.53
CA ILE A 136 -7.73 -7.35 3.10
C ILE A 136 -6.41 -6.62 2.81
N ALA A 137 -6.10 -5.56 3.57
CA ALA A 137 -4.87 -4.81 3.40
C ALA A 137 -3.62 -5.69 3.56
N ARG A 138 -3.63 -6.65 4.50
CA ARG A 138 -2.54 -7.60 4.70
C ARG A 138 -2.35 -8.55 3.51
N GLN A 139 -3.43 -9.02 2.92
CA GLN A 139 -3.36 -9.86 1.72
C GLN A 139 -2.84 -9.05 0.52
N ASP A 140 -3.35 -7.83 0.36
CA ASP A 140 -2.98 -6.93 -0.74
C ASP A 140 -1.54 -6.40 -0.61
N ALA A 141 -1.04 -6.21 0.61
CA ALA A 141 0.35 -5.79 0.85
C ALA A 141 1.37 -6.76 0.24
N ARG A 142 1.06 -8.06 0.19
CA ARG A 142 1.92 -9.05 -0.51
C ARG A 142 1.95 -8.78 -2.01
N ARG A 143 0.82 -8.40 -2.58
CA ARG A 143 0.70 -8.08 -4.01
C ARG A 143 1.39 -6.77 -4.34
N ILE A 144 1.24 -5.75 -3.50
CA ILE A 144 1.97 -4.48 -3.61
C ILE A 144 3.48 -4.75 -3.52
N ALA A 145 3.94 -5.48 -2.51
CA ALA A 145 5.35 -5.84 -2.35
C ALA A 145 5.90 -6.59 -3.58
N ALA A 146 5.14 -7.55 -4.11
CA ALA A 146 5.54 -8.30 -5.31
C ALA A 146 5.61 -7.42 -6.57
N ALA A 147 4.80 -6.35 -6.66
CA ALA A 147 4.85 -5.41 -7.77
C ALA A 147 6.06 -4.47 -7.73
N LEU A 148 6.60 -4.22 -6.54
CA LEU A 148 7.80 -3.39 -6.32
C LEU A 148 9.10 -4.20 -6.39
N ALA A 149 9.06 -5.50 -6.06
CA ALA A 149 10.24 -6.37 -6.09
C ALA A 149 10.55 -6.88 -7.52
N PRO A 150 11.83 -7.09 -7.87
CA PRO A 150 12.20 -7.76 -9.12
C PRO A 150 11.55 -9.13 -9.24
N SER A 151 11.17 -9.50 -10.46
CA SER A 151 10.62 -10.81 -10.80
C SER A 151 11.75 -11.84 -10.95
N GLY A 152 11.37 -13.11 -11.05
CA GLY A 152 12.33 -14.19 -11.30
C GLY A 152 13.03 -14.10 -12.67
N GLU A 153 12.43 -13.37 -13.62
CA GLU A 153 12.99 -13.09 -14.95
C GLU A 153 13.11 -11.56 -15.12
N PRO A 154 14.16 -10.93 -14.55
CA PRO A 154 14.23 -9.48 -14.47
C PRO A 154 14.47 -8.79 -15.83
N ARG A 155 14.91 -9.52 -16.87
CA ARG A 155 15.24 -8.96 -18.18
C ARG A 155 13.99 -8.46 -18.91
N LEU A 156 13.90 -7.13 -19.08
CA LEU A 156 12.78 -6.47 -19.75
C LEU A 156 13.07 -6.18 -21.22
N MET A 157 14.32 -5.87 -21.54
CA MET A 157 14.76 -5.62 -22.90
C MET A 157 16.25 -5.86 -23.06
N GLU A 158 16.62 -6.22 -24.27
CA GLU A 158 17.99 -6.27 -24.73
C GLU A 158 18.05 -5.77 -26.17
N LYS A 159 19.03 -4.94 -26.48
CA LYS A 159 19.23 -4.42 -27.82
C LYS A 159 20.71 -4.24 -28.12
N GLN A 160 21.17 -4.91 -29.18
CA GLN A 160 22.50 -4.69 -29.74
C GLN A 160 22.49 -3.51 -30.72
N ILE A 161 23.52 -2.67 -30.64
CA ILE A 161 23.74 -1.47 -31.44
C ILE A 161 25.23 -1.38 -31.79
N GLY A 162 25.63 -2.03 -32.89
CA GLY A 162 27.05 -2.16 -33.23
C GLY A 162 27.79 -2.96 -32.16
N ASN A 163 28.87 -2.40 -31.61
CA ASN A 163 29.66 -3.03 -30.54
C ASN A 163 29.05 -2.83 -29.15
N TRP A 164 27.84 -2.28 -29.04
CA TRP A 164 27.20 -1.98 -27.77
C TRP A 164 25.98 -2.86 -27.57
N ARG A 165 25.75 -3.29 -26.33
CA ARG A 165 24.53 -3.96 -25.92
C ARG A 165 23.87 -3.16 -24.80
N LEU A 166 22.65 -2.72 -25.07
CA LEU A 166 21.81 -2.03 -24.10
C LEU A 166 20.87 -3.03 -23.46
N VAL A 167 20.91 -3.08 -22.13
CA VAL A 167 20.16 -4.02 -21.31
C VAL A 167 19.28 -3.23 -20.35
N ALA A 168 18.02 -3.64 -20.19
CA ALA A 168 17.22 -3.16 -19.07
C ALA A 168 16.68 -4.33 -18.24
N ASP A 169 16.99 -4.30 -16.95
CA ASP A 169 16.65 -5.33 -15.96
C ASP A 169 15.83 -4.70 -14.81
N GLU A 170 14.84 -5.42 -14.29
CA GLU A 170 14.22 -5.06 -13.02
C GLU A 170 15.26 -5.05 -11.91
N TYR A 171 15.23 -4.01 -11.08
CA TYR A 171 16.30 -3.72 -10.14
C TYR A 171 15.76 -3.47 -8.74
N ASP A 172 16.40 -4.08 -7.74
CA ASP A 172 16.08 -3.89 -6.33
C ASP A 172 16.65 -2.55 -5.85
N HIS A 173 15.88 -1.49 -6.09
CA HIS A 173 16.18 -0.12 -5.69
C HIS A 173 14.92 0.52 -5.12
N ASP A 174 15.09 1.54 -4.28
CA ASP A 174 13.96 2.29 -3.75
C ASP A 174 13.35 3.21 -4.83
N ASN A 175 12.01 3.31 -4.81
CA ASN A 175 11.25 4.34 -5.51
C ASN A 175 11.22 5.62 -4.65
N TRP A 176 10.77 6.73 -5.23
CA TRP A 176 10.80 8.04 -4.57
C TRP A 176 9.43 8.50 -4.08
N LEU A 177 8.38 7.73 -4.39
CA LEU A 177 7.01 8.07 -4.07
C LEU A 177 6.74 7.98 -2.55
N ASP A 178 6.18 9.05 -1.98
CA ASP A 178 5.95 9.22 -0.54
C ASP A 178 4.53 9.70 -0.18
N GLU A 179 4.30 10.03 1.10
CA GLU A 179 2.97 10.38 1.63
C GLU A 179 2.40 11.68 1.05
N GLU A 180 3.24 12.57 0.50
CA GLU A 180 2.82 13.83 -0.10
C GLU A 180 2.24 13.64 -1.52
N ASP A 181 2.53 12.49 -2.15
CA ASP A 181 2.12 12.14 -3.52
C ASP A 181 0.69 11.57 -3.63
N GLY A 182 -0.26 12.07 -2.83
CA GLY A 182 -1.60 11.49 -2.63
C GLY A 182 -2.31 10.96 -3.89
N ASP A 183 -2.43 11.78 -4.94
CA ASP A 183 -3.10 11.38 -6.19
C ASP A 183 -2.29 10.35 -7.00
N GLU A 184 -0.97 10.39 -6.91
CA GLU A 184 -0.09 9.46 -7.62
C GLU A 184 -0.05 8.10 -6.91
N LEU A 185 -0.04 8.09 -5.57
CA LEU A 185 -0.24 6.89 -4.76
C LEU A 185 -1.49 6.13 -5.20
N ASP A 186 -2.63 6.83 -5.32
CA ASP A 186 -3.89 6.21 -5.71
C ASP A 186 -3.84 5.64 -7.14
N LYS A 187 -3.20 6.35 -8.08
CA LYS A 187 -2.99 5.85 -9.44
C LYS A 187 -2.11 4.59 -9.48
N VAL A 188 -1.03 4.57 -8.71
CA VAL A 188 -0.12 3.43 -8.63
C VAL A 188 -0.84 2.23 -7.98
N LEU A 189 -1.58 2.46 -6.90
CA LEU A 189 -2.39 1.42 -6.26
C LEU A 189 -3.43 0.85 -7.22
N ASP A 190 -4.21 1.69 -7.91
CA ASP A 190 -5.19 1.22 -8.88
C ASP A 190 -4.51 0.45 -10.03
N ALA A 191 -3.37 0.91 -10.52
CA ALA A 191 -2.61 0.23 -11.56
C ALA A 191 -2.12 -1.16 -11.12
N ILE A 192 -1.56 -1.28 -9.92
CA ILE A 192 -1.11 -2.56 -9.36
C ILE A 192 -2.30 -3.49 -9.11
N MET A 193 -3.33 -2.99 -8.41
CA MET A 193 -4.43 -3.81 -7.90
C MET A 193 -5.43 -4.20 -8.99
N VAL A 194 -5.73 -3.30 -9.94
CA VAL A 194 -6.74 -3.53 -10.98
C VAL A 194 -6.11 -4.04 -12.27
N ARG A 195 -4.96 -3.49 -12.66
CA ARG A 195 -4.34 -3.74 -13.97
C ARG A 195 -3.08 -4.61 -13.92
N ASN A 196 -2.73 -5.11 -12.73
CA ASN A 196 -1.56 -5.96 -12.51
C ASN A 196 -0.25 -5.32 -12.99
N ALA A 197 -0.15 -4.00 -12.82
CA ALA A 197 1.06 -3.24 -13.15
C ALA A 197 2.22 -3.59 -12.22
N ARG A 198 3.43 -3.38 -12.73
CA ARG A 198 4.69 -3.45 -12.00
C ARG A 198 5.14 -2.02 -11.68
N PHE A 199 5.65 -1.80 -10.48
CA PHE A 199 6.21 -0.53 -10.03
C PHE A 199 7.62 -0.76 -9.47
N CYS A 200 8.38 -1.61 -10.16
CA CYS A 200 9.75 -1.98 -9.82
C CYS A 200 10.71 -1.16 -10.69
N PRO A 201 11.72 -0.49 -10.09
CA PRO A 201 12.74 0.24 -10.83
C PRO A 201 13.43 -0.62 -11.88
N VAL A 202 13.96 0.06 -12.89
CA VAL A 202 14.65 -0.60 -14.00
C VAL A 202 16.07 -0.08 -14.08
N LEU A 203 17.05 -0.98 -13.96
CA LEU A 203 18.44 -0.68 -14.23
C LEU A 203 18.67 -0.77 -15.73
N LEU A 204 19.17 0.32 -16.31
CA LEU A 204 19.60 0.41 -17.69
C LEU A 204 21.12 0.32 -17.73
N THR A 205 21.66 -0.71 -18.37
CA THR A 205 23.09 -0.97 -18.45
C THR A 205 23.55 -0.91 -19.90
N LEU A 206 24.63 -0.18 -20.15
CA LEU A 206 25.32 -0.16 -21.43
C LEU A 206 26.59 -1.00 -21.34
N VAL A 207 26.67 -2.04 -22.15
CA VAL A 207 27.77 -3.01 -22.18
C VAL A 207 28.53 -2.88 -23.50
N ASN A 208 29.86 -2.89 -23.42
CA ASN A 208 30.75 -3.04 -24.57
C ASN A 208 30.81 -4.54 -24.93
N GLU A 209 30.22 -4.91 -26.06
CA GLU A 209 29.96 -6.31 -26.43
C GLU A 209 31.26 -7.11 -26.65
N PRO A 210 32.31 -6.59 -27.34
CA PRO A 210 33.60 -7.27 -27.42
C PRO A 210 34.31 -7.52 -26.09
N GLU A 211 34.24 -6.56 -25.16
CA GLU A 211 34.99 -6.60 -23.89
C GLU A 211 34.16 -7.18 -22.74
N GLU A 212 32.85 -7.35 -22.93
CA GLU A 212 31.86 -7.70 -21.92
C GLU A 212 31.87 -6.78 -20.68
N GLU A 213 32.43 -5.57 -20.81
CA GLU A 213 32.52 -4.59 -19.73
C GLU A 213 31.30 -3.66 -19.69
N ILE A 214 30.87 -3.34 -18.46
CA ILE A 214 29.82 -2.34 -18.23
C ILE A 214 30.46 -0.95 -18.27
N GLU A 215 29.97 -0.12 -19.18
CA GLU A 215 30.56 1.20 -19.45
C GLU A 215 29.79 2.34 -18.85
N ALA A 216 28.48 2.14 -18.64
CA ALA A 216 27.64 3.05 -17.86
C ALA A 216 26.36 2.33 -17.43
N ALA A 217 25.75 2.82 -16.34
CA ALA A 217 24.47 2.32 -15.87
C ALA A 217 23.63 3.45 -15.25
N GLY A 218 22.31 3.35 -15.36
CA GLY A 218 21.38 4.32 -14.81
C GLY A 218 20.08 3.67 -14.37
N VAL A 219 19.42 4.23 -13.35
CA VAL A 219 18.20 3.66 -12.78
C VAL A 219 16.99 4.51 -13.22
N ILE A 220 15.97 3.86 -13.76
CA ILE A 220 14.65 4.44 -13.99
C ILE A 220 13.80 4.12 -12.75
N THR A 221 13.62 5.10 -11.87
CA THR A 221 12.74 5.00 -10.68
C THR A 221 11.30 5.35 -11.05
N ASP A 222 10.36 5.02 -10.15
CA ASP A 222 8.93 5.33 -10.27
C ASP A 222 8.31 4.85 -11.59
N CYS A 223 8.85 3.74 -12.10
CA CYS A 223 8.53 3.19 -13.40
C CYS A 223 7.31 2.28 -13.32
N LEU A 224 6.14 2.83 -13.66
CA LEU A 224 4.89 2.08 -13.74
C LEU A 224 4.77 1.37 -15.10
N ARG A 225 4.82 0.03 -15.09
CA ARG A 225 4.78 -0.82 -16.29
C ARG A 225 3.54 -1.71 -16.29
N PHE A 226 2.71 -1.61 -17.33
CA PHE A 226 1.56 -2.50 -17.48
C PHE A 226 1.91 -3.78 -18.26
N PRO A 227 1.25 -4.92 -17.97
CA PRO A 227 1.46 -6.16 -18.72
C PRO A 227 1.23 -5.97 -20.22
N GLY A 228 2.16 -6.48 -21.03
CA GLY A 228 2.07 -6.43 -22.50
C GLY A 228 2.36 -5.06 -23.11
N GLU A 229 2.70 -4.03 -22.32
CA GLU A 229 3.07 -2.75 -22.89
C GLU A 229 4.43 -2.78 -23.59
N PRO A 230 4.55 -2.14 -24.76
CA PRO A 230 5.82 -2.06 -25.46
C PRO A 230 6.79 -1.14 -24.72
N VAL A 231 8.08 -1.46 -24.79
CA VAL A 231 9.21 -0.71 -24.17
C VAL A 231 9.06 0.81 -24.25
N ARG A 232 8.66 1.35 -25.42
CA ARG A 232 8.49 2.79 -25.64
C ARG A 232 7.50 3.50 -24.71
N ARG A 233 6.65 2.78 -23.96
CA ARG A 233 5.65 3.33 -23.03
C ARG A 233 6.24 3.66 -21.67
N TRP A 234 7.23 2.91 -21.22
CA TRP A 234 7.83 3.05 -19.89
C TRP A 234 9.31 3.46 -19.93
N PHE A 235 9.97 3.31 -21.08
CA PHE A 235 11.40 3.58 -21.21
C PHE A 235 11.73 5.07 -21.15
N ASP A 236 12.51 5.49 -20.17
CA ASP A 236 12.95 6.87 -20.02
C ASP A 236 14.19 7.17 -20.89
N ARG A 237 13.99 8.05 -21.88
CA ARG A 237 15.05 8.50 -22.79
C ARG A 237 16.04 9.46 -22.14
N ARG A 238 15.67 10.09 -21.01
CA ARG A 238 16.57 10.96 -20.24
C ARG A 238 17.67 10.10 -19.60
N VAL A 239 17.28 9.05 -18.88
CA VAL A 239 18.23 8.07 -18.30
C VAL A 239 19.12 7.46 -19.38
N LEU A 240 18.56 7.05 -20.53
CA LEU A 240 19.39 6.56 -21.65
C LEU A 240 20.43 7.60 -22.11
N ARG A 241 20.04 8.87 -22.21
CA ARG A 241 20.96 9.93 -22.63
C ARG A 241 22.09 10.11 -21.62
N ASP A 242 21.77 10.05 -20.33
CA ASP A 242 22.75 10.19 -19.26
C ASP A 242 23.75 9.03 -19.29
N VAL A 243 23.27 7.78 -19.39
CA VAL A 243 24.09 6.58 -19.54
C VAL A 243 25.01 6.66 -20.77
N VAL A 244 24.48 7.08 -21.92
CA VAL A 244 25.29 7.19 -23.15
C VAL A 244 26.32 8.32 -23.04
N ASN A 245 25.98 9.44 -22.39
CA ASN A 245 26.91 10.54 -22.19
C ASN A 245 28.04 10.16 -21.23
N GLU A 246 27.72 9.43 -20.16
CA GLU A 246 28.69 8.90 -19.21
C GLU A 246 29.68 7.97 -19.91
N ALA A 247 29.20 6.96 -20.64
CA ALA A 247 30.07 6.05 -21.37
C ALA A 247 30.99 6.80 -22.36
N ARG A 248 30.46 7.78 -23.09
CA ARG A 248 31.28 8.62 -24.00
C ARG A 248 32.38 9.39 -23.27
N SER A 249 32.10 9.91 -22.08
CA SER A 249 33.08 10.65 -21.29
C SER A 249 34.23 9.75 -20.84
N ILE A 250 33.92 8.49 -20.49
CA ILE A 250 34.89 7.48 -20.07
C ILE A 250 35.76 7.06 -21.26
N SER A 251 35.17 6.75 -22.42
CA SER A 251 35.93 6.39 -23.62
C SER A 251 36.83 7.53 -24.11
N GLN A 252 36.40 8.79 -23.99
CA GLN A 252 37.23 9.96 -24.33
C GLN A 252 38.40 10.13 -23.36
N ALA A 253 38.19 9.91 -22.05
CA ALA A 253 39.25 9.96 -21.05
C ALA A 253 40.28 8.84 -21.20
N ALA A 254 39.85 7.64 -21.64
CA ALA A 254 40.72 6.51 -21.92
C ALA A 254 41.59 6.74 -23.16
N SER A 255 41.08 7.45 -24.18
CA SER A 255 41.81 7.70 -25.43
C SER A 255 42.86 8.82 -25.35
N VAL A 256 42.93 9.56 -24.24
CA VAL A 256 43.87 10.67 -24.00
C VAL A 256 45.08 10.24 -23.14
N LYS A 257 45.10 9.00 -22.65
CA LYS A 257 46.25 8.39 -21.94
C LYS A 257 47.06 7.51 -22.88
#